data_AF-A0A5K0XL92-F1
#
_entry.id   AF-A0A5K0XL92-F1
#
_cell.length_a   1.000
_cell.length_b   1.000
_cell.length_c   1.000
_cell.angle_alpha   90.00
_cell.angle_beta   90.00
_cell.angle_gamma   90.00
#
_symmetry.space_group_name_H-M   'P 1'
#
loop_
_entity.id
_entity.type
_entity.pdbx_description
1 polymer ?
#
loop_
_entity_poly.entity_id
_entity_poly.type
_entity_poly.pdbx_seq_one_letter_code
_entity_poly.pdbx_strand_id
1 'polypeptide(L)' 'DFTEGDAARRLPKCKHTFHIFCIDKWLVTRGCCPICRSDIVV' A
#
# COMPACT_ATOMS: atom_id res chain seq x y z
N ASP A 1 4.15 -9.25 -12.86
CA ASP A 1 3.04 -10.16 -13.10
C ASP A 1 1.93 -9.80 -12.12
N PHE A 2 0.74 -9.48 -12.61
CA PHE A 2 -0.47 -9.22 -11.81
C PHE A 2 -1.37 -10.41 -12.09
N THR A 3 -1.39 -11.39 -11.19
CA THR A 3 -2.26 -12.55 -11.33
C THR A 3 -3.65 -12.19 -10.82
N GLU A 4 -4.69 -12.55 -11.57
CA GLU A 4 -6.08 -12.33 -11.17
C GLU A 4 -6.37 -13.13 -9.88
N GLY A 5 -6.38 -12.42 -8.74
CA GLY A 5 -6.43 -13.01 -7.40
C GLY A 5 -5.50 -12.33 -6.39
N ASP A 6 -4.57 -11.49 -6.86
CA ASP A 6 -3.69 -10.71 -5.98
C ASP A 6 -4.51 -9.76 -5.09
N ALA A 7 -4.45 -9.98 -3.78
CA ALA A 7 -5.14 -9.16 -2.80
C ALA A 7 -4.60 -7.71 -2.85
N ALA A 8 -5.50 -6.74 -2.96
CA ALA A 8 -5.17 -5.32 -2.94
C ALA A 8 -5.57 -4.70 -1.60
N ARG A 9 -4.69 -3.86 -1.05
CA ARG A 9 -4.92 -3.10 0.18
C ARG A 9 -5.12 -1.63 -0.15
N ARG A 10 -6.20 -1.07 0.39
CA ARG A 10 -6.48 0.36 0.35
C ARG A 10 -5.97 1.03 1.63
N LEU A 11 -5.18 2.10 1.49
CA LEU A 11 -4.70 2.87 2.63
C LEU A 11 -5.84 3.73 3.21
N PRO A 12 -6.03 3.76 4.55
CA PRO A 12 -7.17 4.46 5.15
C PRO A 12 -7.10 5.98 5.01
N LYS A 13 -5.90 6.59 5.13
CA LYS A 13 -5.74 8.05 5.08
C LYS A 13 -5.89 8.65 3.68
N CYS A 14 -5.29 8.03 2.67
CA CYS A 14 -5.26 8.59 1.31
C CYS A 14 -6.12 7.81 0.29
N LYS A 15 -6.75 6.70 0.70
CA LYS A 15 -7.60 5.84 -0.13
C LYS A 15 -6.92 5.26 -1.38
N HIS A 16 -5.61 5.42 -1.53
CA HIS A 16 -4.85 4.77 -2.59
C HIS A 16 -4.83 3.27 -2.37
N THR A 17 -5.00 2.53 -3.46
CA THR A 17 -5.09 1.07 -3.46
C THR A 17 -3.85 0.51 -4.12
N PHE A 18 -3.20 -0.42 -3.44
CA PHE A 18 -1.96 -1.04 -3.88
C PHE A 18 -2.04 -2.54 -3.67
N HIS A 19 -1.24 -3.30 -4.41
CA HIS A 19 -1.07 -4.73 -4.13
C HIS A 19 -0.56 -4.97 -2.72
N ILE A 20 -1.17 -5.93 -2.02
CA ILE A 20 -0.82 -6.23 -0.63
C ILE A 20 0.66 -6.57 -0.53
N PHE A 21 1.21 -7.42 -1.39
CA PHE A 21 2.63 -7.77 -1.36
C PHE A 21 3.56 -6.59 -1.65
N CYS A 22 3.21 -5.75 -2.62
CA CYS A 22 4.03 -4.59 -2.98
C CYS A 22 3.99 -3.53 -1.89
N ILE A 23 2.80 -3.23 -1.35
CA ILE A 23 2.65 -2.23 -0.31
C ILE A 23 3.25 -2.74 0.99
N ASP A 24 3.07 -4.00 1.37
CA ASP A 24 3.63 -4.53 2.62
C ASP A 24 5.16 -4.40 2.66
N LYS A 25 5.85 -4.81 1.59
CA LYS A 25 7.31 -4.60 1.44
C LYS A 25 7.71 -3.13 1.53
N TRP A 26 6.94 -2.25 0.91
CA TRP A 26 7.20 -0.81 0.96
C TRP A 26 6.99 -0.24 2.38
N LEU A 27 5.92 -0.66 3.05
CA LEU A 27 5.58 -0.20 4.40
C LEU A 27 6.62 -0.65 5.43
N VAL A 28 7.18 -1.86 5.29
CA VAL A 28 8.30 -2.33 6.12
C VAL A 28 9.51 -1.40 6.03
N THR A 29 9.74 -0.76 4.88
CA THR A 29 10.90 0.12 4.66
C THR A 29 10.62 1.58 4.99
N ARG A 30 9.45 2.11 4.57
CA ARG A 30 9.16 3.55 4.61
C ARG A 30 7.91 3.94 5.39
N GLY A 31 7.03 2.99 5.72
CA GLY A 31 5.83 3.26 6.52
C GLY A 31 4.87 4.32 5.94
N CYS A 32 4.94 4.64 4.65
CA CYS A 32 4.14 5.73 4.07
C CYS A 32 3.61 5.39 2.67
N CYS A 33 2.60 6.14 2.22
CA CYS A 33 2.02 5.98 0.90
C CYS A 33 3.05 6.31 -0.21
N PRO A 34 3.27 5.44 -1.20
CA PRO A 34 4.23 5.71 -2.28
C PRO A 34 3.80 6.84 -3.23
N ILE A 35 2.50 7.20 -3.26
CA ILE A 35 1.99 8.28 -4.12
C ILE A 35 2.03 9.63 -3.41
N CYS A 36 1.41 9.73 -2.23
CA CYS A 36 1.22 11.02 -1.54
C CYS A 36 2.08 11.18 -0.29
N ARG A 37 2.87 10.16 0.08
CA ARG A 37 3.67 10.12 1.32
C ARG A 37 2.87 10.32 2.60
N SER A 38 1.54 10.21 2.56
CA SER A 38 0.73 10.14 3.77
C SER A 38 1.11 8.90 4.57
N ASP A 39 1.27 9.10 5.87
CA ASP A 39 1.48 8.03 6.82
C ASP A 39 0.26 7.06 6.84
N ILE A 40 0.52 5.81 7.20
CA ILE A 40 -0.48 4.75 7.34
C ILE A 40 -0.97 4.55 8.77
N VAL A 41 -0.22 4.98 9.79
CA VAL A 41 -0.69 4.97 11.17
C VAL A 41 -1.62 6.16 11.40
N VAL A 42 -2.74 5.91 12.08
CA VAL A 42 -3.68 6.96 12.51
C VAL A 42 -3.04 7.82 13.57
#